data_AF-A0A0G1WVP0-F1
#
_entry.id   AF-A0A0G1WVP0-F1
#
_cell.length_a   1.000
_cell.length_b   1.000
_cell.length_c   1.000
_cell.angle_alpha   90.00
_cell.angle_beta   90.00
_cell.angle_gamma   90.00
#
_symmetry.space_group_name_H-M   'P 1'
#
loop_
_entity.id
_entity.type
_entity.pdbx_description
1 polymer ?
#
loop_
_entity_poly.entity_id
_entity_poly.type
_entity_poly.pdbx_seq_one_letter_code
_entity_poly.pdbx_strand_id
1 'polypeptide(L)'
;MQLNATRLANAVAVTAFILYVACTLFVAVAPEAAMGIAAGMMHIPGLGESLGKVEVTLGGFLVGLIPFIIYSYVGAYLVATLYNRSVKA
;
A
#
# COMPACT_ATOMS: atom_id res chain seq x y z
N MET A 1 23.51 12.90 7.45
CA MET A 1 22.21 13.58 7.34
C MET A 1 21.24 12.94 8.32
N GLN A 2 20.36 13.69 9.00
CA GLN A 2 19.34 13.11 9.88
C GLN A 2 17.95 13.28 9.25
N LEU A 3 17.21 12.19 9.15
CA LEU A 3 15.83 12.19 8.67
C LEU A 3 14.88 12.60 9.81
N ASN A 4 13.92 13.48 9.53
CA ASN A 4 12.82 13.70 10.46
C ASN A 4 11.80 12.57 10.29
N ALA A 5 11.80 11.61 11.23
CA ALA A 5 11.02 10.38 11.11
C ALA A 5 9.51 10.64 10.96
N THR A 6 8.95 11.56 11.75
CA THR A 6 7.52 11.91 11.67
C THR A 6 7.16 12.59 10.36
N ARG A 7 7.97 13.55 9.89
CA ARG A 7 7.71 14.22 8.60
C ARG A 7 7.79 13.26 7.42
N LEU A 8 8.78 12.36 7.42
CA LEU A 8 8.88 11.32 6.39
C LEU A 8 7.69 10.38 6.45
N ALA A 9 7.34 9.88 7.63
CA ALA A 9 6.21 8.97 7.80
C ALA A 9 4.88 9.58 7.37
N ASN A 10 4.63 10.86 7.67
CA ASN A 10 3.46 11.59 7.18
C ASN A 10 3.45 11.71 5.65
N ALA A 11 4.58 12.07 5.04
CA ALA A 11 4.67 12.17 3.59
C ALA A 11 4.42 10.81 2.90
N VAL A 12 4.98 9.74 3.45
CA VAL A 12 4.74 8.37 2.96
C VAL A 12 3.27 7.97 3.13
N ALA A 13 2.65 8.27 4.27
CA ALA A 13 1.25 7.97 4.52
C ALA A 13 0.30 8.67 3.53
N VAL A 14 0.53 9.96 3.25
CA VAL A 14 -0.26 10.72 2.25
C VAL A 14 -0.03 10.16 0.85
N THR A 15 1.21 9.84 0.50
CA THR A 15 1.53 9.24 -0.81
C THR A 15 0.86 7.88 -0.96
N ALA A 16 0.88 7.04 0.08
CA ALA A 16 0.23 5.74 0.11
C ALA A 16 -1.30 5.88 -0.04
N PHE A 17 -1.93 6.87 0.62
CA PHE A 17 -3.35 7.16 0.42
C PHE A 17 -3.66 7.48 -1.04
N ILE A 18 -2.93 8.42 -1.65
CA ILE A 18 -3.15 8.83 -3.05
C ILE A 18 -2.99 7.63 -3.99
N LEU A 19 -1.92 6.86 -3.81
CA LEU A 19 -1.64 5.68 -4.62
C LEU A 19 -2.75 4.63 -4.47
N TYR A 20 -3.19 4.35 -3.24
CA TYR A 20 -4.25 3.36 -2.99
C TYR A 20 -5.57 3.75 -3.65
N VAL A 21 -5.96 5.03 -3.58
CA VAL A 21 -7.15 5.55 -4.26
C VAL A 21 -7.01 5.34 -5.77
N ALA A 22 -5.86 5.69 -6.35
CA ALA A 22 -5.61 5.48 -7.78
C ALA A 22 -5.67 4.00 -8.17
N CYS A 23 -5.07 3.11 -7.37
CA CYS A 23 -5.15 1.66 -7.57
C CYS A 23 -6.59 1.14 -7.48
N THR A 24 -7.40 1.66 -6.56
CA THR A 24 -8.81 1.28 -6.41
C THR A 24 -9.62 1.68 -7.65
N LEU A 25 -9.41 2.90 -8.16
CA LEU A 25 -10.05 3.35 -9.40
C LEU A 25 -9.63 2.49 -10.59
N PHE A 26 -8.36 2.08 -10.66
CA PHE A 26 -7.89 1.15 -11.69
C PHE A 26 -8.58 -0.21 -11.61
N VAL A 27 -8.71 -0.79 -10.41
CA VAL A 27 -9.45 -2.05 -10.19
C VAL A 27 -10.91 -1.93 -10.63
N ALA A 28 -11.54 -0.78 -10.38
CA ALA A 28 -12.93 -0.55 -10.78
C ALA A 28 -13.14 -0.50 -12.30
N VAL A 29 -12.12 -0.10 -13.07
CA VAL A 29 -12.20 0.04 -14.54
C VAL A 29 -11.69 -1.20 -15.26
N ALA A 30 -10.66 -1.86 -14.74
CA ALA A 30 -9.99 -3.01 -15.38
C ALA A 30 -9.68 -4.13 -14.37
N PRO A 31 -10.70 -4.79 -13.81
CA PRO A 31 -10.53 -5.77 -12.73
C PRO A 31 -9.69 -6.98 -13.16
N GLU A 32 -9.85 -7.48 -14.39
CA GLU A 32 -9.08 -8.64 -14.88
C GLU A 32 -7.58 -8.33 -14.97
N ALA A 33 -7.23 -7.15 -15.48
CA ALA A 33 -5.84 -6.70 -15.55
C ALA A 33 -5.24 -6.51 -14.16
N ALA A 34 -6.00 -5.91 -13.23
CA ALA A 34 -5.57 -5.72 -11.85
C ALA A 34 -5.32 -7.07 -11.16
N MET A 35 -6.18 -8.06 -11.36
CA MET A 35 -6.01 -9.41 -10.81
C MET A 35 -4.79 -10.13 -11.39
N GLY A 36 -4.51 -9.96 -12.69
CA GLY A 36 -3.30 -10.50 -13.32
C GLY A 36 -2.02 -9.93 -12.71
N ILE A 37 -1.98 -8.61 -12.47
CA ILE A 37 -0.85 -7.95 -11.81
C ILE A 37 -0.70 -8.45 -10.37
N ALA A 38 -1.80 -8.51 -9.62
CA ALA A 38 -1.79 -8.98 -8.23
C ALA A 38 -1.32 -10.44 -8.11
N ALA A 39 -1.75 -11.32 -9.02
CA ALA A 39 -1.28 -12.70 -9.10
C ALA A 39 0.24 -12.78 -9.29
N GLY A 40 0.79 -11.97 -10.21
CA GLY A 40 2.23 -11.89 -10.45
C GLY A 40 3.02 -11.34 -9.25
N MET A 41 2.51 -10.30 -8.59
CA MET A 41 3.15 -9.72 -7.40
C MET A 41 3.19 -10.69 -6.21
N MET A 42 2.08 -11.39 -5.98
CA MET A 42 1.93 -12.28 -4.82
C MET A 42 2.47 -13.70 -5.07
N HIS A 43 2.93 -14.00 -6.29
CA HIS A 43 3.31 -15.34 -6.74
C HIS A 43 2.18 -16.38 -6.55
N ILE A 44 0.91 -15.95 -6.64
CA ILE A 44 -0.26 -16.82 -6.48
C ILE A 44 -0.89 -17.03 -7.86
N PRO A 45 -0.70 -18.20 -8.50
CA PRO A 45 -1.35 -18.50 -9.77
C PRO A 45 -2.87 -18.63 -9.58
N GLY A 46 -3.65 -18.17 -10.57
CA GLY A 46 -5.11 -18.31 -10.54
C GLY A 46 -5.82 -17.43 -9.51
N LEU A 47 -5.23 -16.32 -9.06
CA LEU A 47 -5.82 -15.42 -8.06
C LEU A 47 -7.21 -14.91 -8.46
N GLY A 48 -7.43 -14.65 -9.75
CA GLY A 48 -8.74 -14.24 -10.27
C GLY A 48 -9.80 -15.35 -10.24
N GLU A 49 -9.41 -16.60 -10.48
CA GLU A 49 -10.32 -17.76 -10.47
C GLU A 49 -10.72 -18.13 -9.04
N SER A 50 -9.82 -17.94 -8.07
CA SER A 50 -10.01 -18.28 -6.67
C SER A 50 -10.84 -17.25 -5.88
N LEU A 51 -10.86 -15.99 -6.30
CA LEU A 51 -11.59 -14.91 -5.62
C LEU A 51 -12.93 -14.53 -6.31
N GLY A 52 -13.18 -15.02 -7.52
CA GLY A 52 -14.39 -14.69 -8.28
C GLY A 52 -14.41 -13.23 -8.77
N LYS A 53 -15.60 -12.69 -9.03
CA LYS A 53 -15.75 -11.28 -9.45
C LYS A 53 -15.35 -10.35 -8.30
N VAL A 54 -14.27 -9.60 -8.50
CA VAL A 54 -13.80 -8.60 -7.55
C VAL A 54 -14.55 -7.30 -7.78
N GLU A 55 -15.46 -6.97 -6.86
CA GLU A 55 -16.19 -5.71 -6.86
C GLU A 55 -15.63 -4.75 -5.82
N VAL A 56 -15.45 -3.48 -6.22
CA VAL A 56 -15.05 -2.43 -5.31
C VAL A 56 -16.25 -2.03 -4.45
N THR A 57 -16.22 -2.42 -3.18
CA THR A 57 -17.22 -1.99 -2.18
C THR A 57 -16.64 -0.91 -1.28
N LEU A 58 -17.48 -0.03 -0.76
CA LEU A 58 -17.03 1.01 0.19
C LEU A 58 -16.41 0.38 1.46
N GLY A 59 -17.00 -0.70 1.95
CA GLY A 59 -16.47 -1.46 3.08
C GLY A 59 -15.08 -2.03 2.79
N GLY A 60 -14.92 -2.73 1.64
CA GLY A 60 -13.63 -3.27 1.23
C GLY A 60 -12.57 -2.20 1.01
N PHE A 61 -12.95 -1.06 0.42
CA PHE A 61 -12.07 0.09 0.24
C PHE A 61 -11.54 0.62 1.58
N LEU A 62 -12.40 0.84 2.57
CA LEU A 62 -11.97 1.36 3.88
C LEU A 62 -11.14 0.33 4.66
N VAL A 63 -11.53 -0.94 4.61
CA VAL A 63 -10.81 -2.05 5.26
C VAL A 63 -9.42 -2.22 4.67
N GLY A 64 -9.21 -1.98 3.37
CA GLY A 64 -7.87 -1.99 2.79
C GLY A 64 -7.09 -0.69 3.00
N LEU A 65 -7.74 0.46 2.85
CA LEU A 65 -7.08 1.77 2.91
C LEU A 65 -6.51 2.07 4.30
N ILE A 66 -7.31 1.90 5.36
CA ILE A 66 -6.91 2.30 6.71
C ILE A 66 -5.64 1.55 7.17
N PRO A 67 -5.58 0.20 7.11
CA PRO A 67 -4.36 -0.52 7.44
C PRO A 67 -3.20 -0.15 6.53
N PHE A 68 -3.43 0.04 5.22
CA PHE A 68 -2.37 0.37 4.28
C PHE A 68 -1.66 1.69 4.62
N ILE A 69 -2.42 2.73 5.01
CA ILE A 69 -1.87 4.01 5.49
C ILE A 69 -1.08 3.79 6.79
N ILE A 70 -1.66 3.08 7.76
CA ILE A 70 -1.03 2.84 9.07
C ILE A 70 0.30 2.10 8.90
N TYR A 71 0.31 1.00 8.14
CA TYR A 71 1.53 0.23 7.91
C TYR A 71 2.59 1.04 7.13
N SER A 72 2.18 1.83 6.15
CA SER A 72 3.10 2.70 5.40
C SER A 72 3.74 3.77 6.30
N TYR A 73 2.94 4.40 7.16
CA TYR A 73 3.43 5.36 8.15
C TYR A 73 4.43 4.71 9.11
N VAL A 74 4.04 3.59 9.74
CA VAL A 74 4.87 2.88 10.72
C VAL A 74 6.17 2.39 10.08
N GLY A 75 6.09 1.80 8.89
CA GLY A 75 7.27 1.35 8.14
C GLY A 75 8.25 2.49 7.86
N ALA A 76 7.76 3.62 7.34
CA ALA A 76 8.61 4.78 7.07
C ALA A 76 9.22 5.39 8.34
N TYR A 77 8.45 5.45 9.43
CA TYR A 77 8.95 5.91 10.72
C TYR A 77 10.08 5.02 11.25
N LEU A 78 9.90 3.70 11.18
CA LEU A 78 10.91 2.72 11.59
C LEU A 78 12.17 2.84 10.73
N VAL A 79 12.02 2.91 9.40
CA VAL A 79 13.16 3.10 8.49
C VAL A 79 13.93 4.37 8.81
N ALA A 80 13.26 5.50 8.99
CA ALA A 80 13.92 6.76 9.34
C ALA A 80 14.66 6.67 10.68
N THR A 81 14.05 6.02 11.68
CA THR A 81 14.64 5.85 13.00
C THR A 81 15.88 4.95 12.95
N LEU A 82 15.81 3.83 12.23
CA LEU A 82 16.92 2.91 12.04
C LEU A 82 18.05 3.57 11.25
N TYR A 83 17.73 4.28 10.15
CA TYR A 83 18.71 5.04 9.39
C TYR A 83 19.47 6.02 10.30
N ASN A 84 18.75 6.85 11.05
CA ASN A 84 19.37 7.83 11.95
C ASN A 84 20.26 7.20 13.03
N ARG A 85 19.96 5.97 13.46
CA ARG A 85 20.83 5.21 14.37
C ARG A 85 22.09 4.72 13.67
N SER A 86 21.96 4.18 12.46
CA SER A 86 23.08 3.61 11.71
C SER A 86 24.10 4.65 11.24
N VAL A 87 23.69 5.87 10.89
CA VAL A 87 24.62 6.96 10.50
C VAL A 87 25.11 7.83 11.67
N LYS A 88 24.69 7.55 12.91
CA LYS A 88 25.23 8.19 14.12
C LYS A 88 26.42 7.43 14.73
N ALA A 89 26.85 6.31 14.12
CA ALA A 89 28.02 5.54 14.55
C ALA A 89 29.34 6.26 14.24
#